data_AF-A0A353T5C0-F1
#
_entry.id   AF-A0A353T5C0-F1
#
_cell.length_a   1.000
_cell.length_b   1.000
_cell.length_c   1.000
_cell.angle_alpha   90.00
_cell.angle_beta   90.00
_cell.angle_gamma   90.00
#
_symmetry.space_group_name_H-M   'P 1'
#
loop_
_entity.id
_entity.type
_entity.pdbx_description
1 polymer ?
#
loop_
_entity_poly.entity_id
_entity_poly.type
_entity_poly.pdbx_seq_one_letter_code
_entity_poly.pdbx_strand_id
1 'polypeptide(L)'
;MILLYYIAKVILLPFVCLLFLPRVSGIKNIPGKGSVIIYSKHTSILDPIILGCLLPRRIHFMAKQELFRFFPVRIILKALGAFPVKRGSADIAAVRMALRTLKEGKVFGIFPEGTRNKNSELREFNHGTAAIAHRSHATTIPVAISGGYRPFQPIRVIIGKPLDFTSYYGEKNSSELLENMSDKLVEAVSQIIPG
;
A
#
# COMPACT_ATOMS: atom_id res chain seq x y z
N MET A 1 12.28 1.41 17.36
CA MET A 1 11.71 1.20 15.99
C MET A 1 10.92 2.39 15.45
N ILE A 2 10.14 3.12 16.25
CA ILE A 2 9.44 4.35 15.81
C ILE A 2 10.42 5.50 15.55
N LEU A 3 11.41 5.69 16.42
CA LEU A 3 12.47 6.70 16.24
C LEU A 3 13.22 6.53 14.91
N LEU A 4 13.60 5.29 14.58
CA LEU A 4 14.29 4.99 13.31
C LEU A 4 13.41 5.29 12.08
N TYR A 5 12.10 5.09 12.16
CA TYR A 5 11.17 5.49 11.09
C TYR A 5 11.20 7.00 10.87
N TYR A 6 11.10 7.79 11.95
CA TYR A 6 11.12 9.25 11.84
C TYR A 6 12.48 9.77 11.37
N ILE A 7 13.59 9.19 11.83
CA ILE A 7 14.93 9.52 11.33
C ILE A 7 15.03 9.23 9.84
N ALA A 8 14.66 8.02 9.41
CA ALA A 8 14.68 7.66 7.99
C ALA A 8 13.75 8.55 7.16
N LYS A 9 12.57 8.90 7.67
CA LYS A 9 11.62 9.81 7.01
C LYS A 9 12.19 11.21 6.87
N VAL A 10 12.77 11.78 7.93
CA VAL A 10 13.40 13.11 7.90
C VAL A 10 14.60 13.15 6.94
N ILE A 11 15.37 12.06 6.86
CA ILE A 11 16.49 11.95 5.92
C ILE A 11 15.98 11.78 4.49
N LEU A 12 15.03 10.90 4.22
CA LEU A 12 14.58 10.55 2.86
C LEU A 12 13.63 11.56 2.25
N LEU A 13 12.79 12.22 3.05
CA LEU A 13 11.82 13.20 2.57
C LEU A 13 12.43 14.33 1.72
N PRO A 14 13.54 15.00 2.11
CA PRO A 14 14.14 16.05 1.28
C PRO A 14 14.64 15.50 -0.06
N PHE A 15 15.20 14.28 -0.10
CA PHE A 15 15.59 13.65 -1.37
C PHE A 15 14.38 13.34 -2.24
N VAL A 16 13.29 12.82 -1.65
CA VAL A 16 12.04 12.57 -2.37
C VAL A 16 11.45 13.88 -2.92
N CYS A 17 11.43 14.94 -2.12
CA CYS A 17 10.94 16.26 -2.52
C CYS A 17 11.79 16.88 -3.65
N LEU A 18 13.12 16.80 -3.53
CA LEU A 18 14.06 17.35 -4.50
C LEU A 18 14.05 16.58 -5.83
N LEU A 19 14.09 15.24 -5.75
CA LEU A 19 14.22 14.40 -6.94
C LEU A 19 12.90 14.19 -7.68
N PHE A 20 11.77 14.19 -6.99
CA PHE A 20 10.50 13.78 -7.60
C PHE A 20 9.41 14.85 -7.54
N LEU A 21 9.69 16.05 -7.00
CA LEU A 21 8.75 17.18 -6.90
C LEU A 21 7.28 16.74 -6.65
N PRO A 22 7.01 15.98 -5.58
CA PRO A 22 5.78 15.24 -5.42
C PRO A 22 4.59 16.18 -5.22
N ARG A 23 3.51 15.95 -5.97
CA ARG A 23 2.21 16.59 -5.76
C ARG A 23 1.24 15.58 -5.16
N VAL A 24 0.83 15.82 -3.92
CA VAL A 24 -0.05 14.90 -3.18
C VAL A 24 -1.44 15.51 -3.06
N SER A 25 -2.47 14.75 -3.44
CA SER A 25 -3.87 15.13 -3.27
C SER A 25 -4.63 14.08 -2.45
N GLY A 26 -5.71 14.50 -1.79
CA GLY A 26 -6.57 13.58 -1.03
C GLY A 26 -6.04 13.13 0.34
N ILE A 27 -5.01 13.78 0.90
CA ILE A 27 -4.45 13.43 2.23
C ILE A 27 -5.52 13.33 3.32
N LYS A 28 -6.53 14.21 3.27
CA LYS A 28 -7.67 14.23 4.21
C LYS A 28 -8.52 12.95 4.22
N ASN A 29 -8.41 12.11 3.19
CA ASN A 29 -9.15 10.87 3.08
C ASN A 29 -8.57 9.78 4.00
N ILE A 30 -7.35 9.95 4.52
CA ILE A 30 -6.72 8.99 5.43
C ILE A 30 -7.14 9.31 6.88
N PRO A 31 -7.87 8.41 7.56
CA PRO A 31 -8.22 8.60 8.96
C PRO A 31 -6.97 8.72 9.84
N GLY A 32 -6.99 9.64 10.80
CA GLY A 32 -5.87 9.86 11.73
C GLY A 32 -5.62 8.69 12.69
N LYS A 33 -6.62 7.83 12.92
CA LYS A 33 -6.60 6.65 13.80
C LYS A 33 -7.35 5.49 13.16
N GLY A 34 -7.28 4.30 13.74
CA GLY A 34 -7.96 3.11 13.26
C GLY A 34 -7.20 2.35 12.18
N SER A 35 -7.68 1.14 11.87
CA SER A 35 -7.13 0.22 10.88
C SER A 35 -7.37 0.75 9.46
N VAL A 36 -6.28 0.88 8.68
CA VAL A 36 -6.37 1.38 7.30
C VAL A 36 -5.61 0.45 6.38
N ILE A 37 -6.24 0.05 5.28
CA ILE A 37 -5.59 -0.62 4.16
C ILE A 37 -5.36 0.44 3.08
N ILE A 38 -4.11 0.64 2.71
CA ILE A 38 -3.73 1.44 1.55
C ILE A 38 -3.35 0.47 0.45
N TYR A 39 -4.05 0.55 -0.68
CA TYR A 39 -3.77 -0.30 -1.82
C TYR A 39 -3.51 0.52 -3.06
N SER A 40 -2.57 0.07 -3.88
CA SER A 40 -2.11 0.80 -5.05
C SER A 40 -1.64 -0.15 -6.15
N LYS A 41 -1.62 0.34 -7.39
CA LYS A 41 -0.93 -0.31 -8.51
C LYS A 41 0.58 -0.24 -8.28
N HIS A 42 1.29 -1.35 -8.50
CA HIS A 42 2.74 -1.40 -8.31
C HIS A 42 3.49 -1.02 -9.59
N THR A 43 3.78 0.28 -9.74
CA THR A 43 4.44 0.84 -10.92
C THR A 43 5.97 0.85 -10.79
N SER A 44 6.50 1.01 -9.57
CA SER A 44 7.95 1.12 -9.33
C SER A 44 8.36 0.49 -8.00
N ILE A 45 9.63 0.06 -7.91
CA ILE A 45 10.22 -0.39 -6.64
C ILE A 45 10.27 0.73 -5.59
N LEU A 46 10.15 1.99 -6.03
CA LEU A 46 10.14 3.16 -5.16
C LEU A 46 8.76 3.46 -4.56
N ASP A 47 7.67 2.84 -5.04
CA ASP A 47 6.30 3.13 -4.54
C ASP A 47 6.21 3.04 -3.00
N PRO A 48 6.72 1.98 -2.33
CA PRO A 48 6.64 1.89 -0.87
C PRO A 48 7.43 3.00 -0.16
N ILE A 49 8.55 3.45 -0.74
CA ILE A 49 9.40 4.50 -0.18
C ILE A 49 8.70 5.86 -0.32
N ILE A 50 8.18 6.16 -1.51
CA ILE A 50 7.41 7.37 -1.79
C ILE A 50 6.21 7.44 -0.85
N LEU A 51 5.40 6.39 -0.76
CA LEU A 51 4.23 6.38 0.10
C LEU A 51 4.61 6.48 1.59
N GLY A 52 5.65 5.76 2.03
CA GLY A 52 6.14 5.81 3.40
C GLY A 52 6.64 7.20 3.84
N CYS A 53 7.19 7.98 2.89
CA CYS A 53 7.65 9.35 3.12
C CYS A 53 6.52 10.37 3.05
N LEU A 54 5.63 10.27 2.07
CA LEU A 54 4.64 11.31 1.78
C LEU A 54 3.36 11.21 2.63
N LEU A 55 2.98 10.01 3.07
CA LEU A 55 1.73 9.85 3.80
C LEU A 55 1.90 10.19 5.29
N PRO A 56 0.83 10.68 5.94
CA PRO A 56 0.91 11.18 7.32
C PRO A 56 1.10 10.06 8.34
N ARG A 57 0.60 8.86 8.06
CA ARG A 57 0.68 7.70 8.94
C ARG A 57 1.71 6.70 8.43
N ARG A 58 2.43 6.07 9.36
CA ARG A 58 3.40 5.01 9.05
C ARG A 58 2.70 3.80 8.43
N ILE A 59 3.10 3.47 7.21
CA ILE A 59 2.57 2.34 6.44
C ILE A 59 3.47 1.12 6.64
N HIS A 60 2.87 -0.05 6.77
CA HIS A 60 3.61 -1.31 6.86
C HIS A 60 3.42 -2.10 5.56
N PHE A 61 4.47 -2.20 4.76
CA PHE A 61 4.45 -2.88 3.47
C PHE A 61 5.05 -4.28 3.55
N MET A 62 4.55 -5.17 2.71
CA MET A 62 5.24 -6.42 2.41
C MET A 62 6.39 -6.17 1.45
N ALA A 63 7.57 -6.69 1.76
CA ALA A 63 8.72 -6.63 0.88
C ALA A 63 9.39 -8.01 0.77
N LYS A 64 9.97 -8.28 -0.39
CA LYS A 64 10.69 -9.52 -0.69
C LYS A 64 11.78 -9.80 0.34
N GLN A 65 11.81 -11.00 0.92
CA GLN A 65 12.81 -11.36 1.93
C GLN A 65 14.25 -11.16 1.43
N GLU A 66 14.50 -11.34 0.13
CA GLU A 66 15.81 -11.14 -0.49
C GLU A 66 16.31 -9.69 -0.34
N LEU A 67 15.41 -8.69 -0.33
CA LEU A 67 15.78 -7.29 -0.13
C LEU A 67 16.31 -7.03 1.28
N PHE A 68 15.94 -7.86 2.26
CA PHE A 68 16.42 -7.76 3.64
C PHE A 68 17.80 -8.41 3.85
N ARG A 69 18.38 -9.05 2.82
CA ARG A 69 19.74 -9.63 2.89
C ARG A 69 20.83 -8.56 2.86
N PHE A 70 20.58 -7.45 2.18
CA PHE A 70 21.53 -6.33 2.11
C PHE A 70 21.37 -5.42 3.32
N PHE A 71 22.42 -5.30 4.15
CA PHE A 71 22.38 -4.56 5.43
C PHE A 71 21.83 -3.12 5.33
N PRO A 72 22.31 -2.23 4.43
CA PRO A 72 21.78 -0.86 4.34
C PRO A 72 20.32 -0.82 3.89
N VAL A 73 19.94 -1.64 2.90
CA VAL A 73 18.56 -1.75 2.40
C VAL A 73 17.63 -2.28 3.48
N ARG A 74 18.08 -3.27 4.26
CA ARG A 74 17.34 -3.85 5.39
C ARG A 74 17.00 -2.80 6.44
N ILE A 75 17.95 -1.92 6.77
CA ILE A 75 17.73 -0.84 7.74
C ILE A 75 16.64 0.10 7.24
N ILE A 76 16.76 0.56 5.99
CA ILE A 76 15.77 1.47 5.37
C ILE A 76 14.39 0.82 5.31
N LEU A 77 14.30 -0.42 4.82
CA LEU A 77 13.02 -1.14 4.72
C LEU A 77 12.35 -1.33 6.08
N LYS A 78 13.10 -1.79 7.09
CA LYS A 78 12.57 -1.93 8.45
C LYS A 78 12.20 -0.58 9.06
N ALA A 79 12.99 0.46 8.81
CA ALA A 79 12.70 1.81 9.25
C ALA A 79 11.35 2.26 8.67
N LEU A 80 11.16 2.12 7.36
CA LEU A 80 9.93 2.44 6.64
C LEU A 80 8.74 1.53 6.95
N GLY A 81 8.89 0.55 7.87
CA GLY A 81 7.81 -0.31 8.32
C GLY A 81 7.59 -1.56 7.46
N ALA A 82 8.47 -1.82 6.50
CA ALA A 82 8.38 -3.01 5.66
C ALA A 82 8.81 -4.27 6.41
N PHE A 83 8.17 -5.40 6.08
CA PHE A 83 8.48 -6.71 6.63
C PHE A 83 8.71 -7.76 5.53
N PRO A 84 9.61 -8.74 5.79
CA PRO A 84 10.00 -9.73 4.80
C PRO A 84 8.92 -10.78 4.57
N VAL A 85 8.71 -11.17 3.31
CA VAL A 85 7.86 -12.31 2.90
C VAL A 85 8.58 -13.20 1.87
N LYS A 86 8.37 -14.52 1.95
CA LYS A 86 8.86 -15.53 0.99
C LYS A 86 7.83 -15.76 -0.12
N ARG A 87 8.27 -15.85 -1.39
CA ARG A 87 7.39 -16.30 -2.49
C ARG A 87 6.94 -17.75 -2.27
N GLY A 88 5.70 -18.09 -2.64
CA GLY A 88 5.13 -19.44 -2.55
C GLY A 88 4.51 -19.80 -1.19
N SER A 89 5.01 -19.24 -0.08
CA SER A 89 4.38 -19.30 1.26
C SER A 89 3.79 -17.94 1.69
N ALA A 90 3.79 -16.99 0.75
CA ALA A 90 3.43 -15.61 0.97
C ALA A 90 2.01 -15.50 1.52
N ASP A 91 1.03 -16.18 0.95
CA ASP A 91 -0.38 -15.83 1.17
C ASP A 91 -0.82 -15.96 2.63
N ILE A 92 -0.50 -17.05 3.33
CA ILE A 92 -0.97 -17.25 4.71
C ILE A 92 -0.21 -16.35 5.69
N ALA A 93 1.12 -16.30 5.59
CA ALA A 93 1.95 -15.49 6.49
C ALA A 93 1.72 -13.99 6.27
N ALA A 94 1.53 -13.58 5.02
CA ALA A 94 1.17 -12.23 4.61
C ALA A 94 -0.17 -11.81 5.21
N VAL A 95 -1.22 -12.59 4.96
CA VAL A 95 -2.56 -12.31 5.49
C VAL A 95 -2.53 -12.23 7.02
N ARG A 96 -1.84 -13.16 7.69
CA ARG A 96 -1.71 -13.13 9.16
C ARG A 96 -1.03 -11.85 9.66
N MET A 97 0.04 -11.39 8.99
CA MET A 97 0.73 -10.16 9.36
C MET A 97 -0.10 -8.91 9.09
N ALA A 98 -0.81 -8.88 7.95
CA ALA A 98 -1.74 -7.81 7.62
C ALA A 98 -2.83 -7.69 8.68
N LEU A 99 -3.49 -8.80 9.03
CA LEU A 99 -4.53 -8.82 10.07
C LEU A 99 -3.98 -8.40 11.45
N ARG A 100 -2.78 -8.82 11.83
CA ARG A 100 -2.13 -8.36 13.08
C ARG A 100 -1.88 -6.85 13.07
N THR A 101 -1.31 -6.33 11.99
CA THR A 101 -1.04 -4.90 11.81
C THR A 101 -2.33 -4.08 11.90
N LEU A 102 -3.38 -4.54 11.24
CA LEU A 102 -4.69 -3.88 11.23
C LEU A 102 -5.36 -3.96 12.60
N LYS A 103 -5.26 -5.09 13.32
CA LYS A 103 -5.76 -5.24 14.69
C LYS A 103 -5.11 -4.25 15.67
N GLU A 104 -3.87 -3.85 15.43
CA GLU A 104 -3.17 -2.81 16.20
C GLU A 104 -3.58 -1.38 15.81
N GLY A 105 -4.58 -1.22 14.93
CA GLY A 105 -5.03 0.08 14.45
C GLY A 105 -4.00 0.81 13.59
N LYS A 106 -3.07 0.07 12.95
CA LYS A 106 -2.01 0.63 12.09
C LYS A 106 -2.45 0.66 10.62
N VAL A 107 -1.63 1.31 9.80
CA VAL A 107 -1.81 1.33 8.34
C VAL A 107 -1.03 0.18 7.72
N PHE A 108 -1.70 -0.63 6.92
CA PHE A 108 -1.13 -1.72 6.15
C PHE A 108 -1.16 -1.37 4.65
N GLY A 109 -0.03 -1.54 3.97
CA GLY A 109 0.13 -1.23 2.56
C GLY A 109 0.24 -2.49 1.71
N ILE A 110 -0.57 -2.60 0.65
CA ILE A 110 -0.62 -3.76 -0.24
C ILE A 110 -0.68 -3.37 -1.71
N PHE A 111 -0.07 -4.20 -2.55
CA PHE A 111 -0.14 -4.08 -4.00
C PHE A 111 -0.86 -5.32 -4.57
N PRO A 112 -2.15 -5.20 -4.92
CA PRO A 112 -3.02 -6.36 -5.21
C PRO A 112 -2.59 -7.20 -6.43
N GLU A 113 -1.82 -6.63 -7.36
CA GLU A 113 -1.34 -7.31 -8.57
C GLU A 113 -0.25 -8.38 -8.30
N GLY A 114 0.32 -8.43 -7.09
CA GLY A 114 1.30 -9.45 -6.65
C GLY A 114 2.66 -9.46 -7.39
N THR A 115 2.78 -8.75 -8.51
CA THR A 115 3.98 -8.63 -9.35
C THR A 115 4.11 -7.21 -9.90
N ARG A 116 5.35 -6.75 -10.16
CA ARG A 116 5.59 -5.43 -10.77
C ARG A 116 5.13 -5.46 -12.23
N ASN A 117 4.25 -4.55 -12.62
CA ASN A 117 3.78 -4.46 -13.99
C ASN A 117 4.45 -3.28 -14.71
N LYS A 118 5.10 -3.55 -15.86
CA LYS A 118 5.60 -2.50 -16.77
C LYS A 118 4.56 -2.10 -17.82
N ASN A 119 3.48 -2.87 -17.97
CA ASN A 119 2.41 -2.60 -18.93
C ASN A 119 1.26 -1.86 -18.24
N SER A 120 0.64 -0.91 -18.95
CA SER A 120 -0.37 0.03 -18.46
C SER A 120 -1.70 -0.60 -18.04
N GLU A 121 -1.93 -1.88 -18.35
CA GLU A 121 -3.19 -2.57 -18.05
C GLU A 121 -3.29 -2.94 -16.56
N LEU A 122 -4.50 -2.76 -15.99
CA LEU A 122 -4.85 -3.26 -14.66
C LEU A 122 -5.16 -4.76 -14.78
N ARG A 123 -4.55 -5.58 -13.93
CA ARG A 123 -4.90 -7.00 -13.82
C ARG A 123 -5.97 -7.20 -12.75
N GLU A 124 -6.66 -8.33 -12.82
CA GLU A 124 -7.50 -8.83 -11.73
C GLU A 124 -6.73 -8.77 -10.40
N PHE A 125 -7.35 -8.14 -9.40
CA PHE A 125 -6.78 -8.09 -8.08
C PHE A 125 -6.88 -9.46 -7.43
N ASN A 126 -5.82 -9.85 -6.72
CA ASN A 126 -5.89 -11.09 -5.96
C ASN A 126 -7.02 -11.01 -4.90
N HIS A 127 -7.75 -12.11 -4.73
CA HIS A 127 -8.75 -12.24 -3.66
C HIS A 127 -8.15 -12.00 -2.26
N GLY A 128 -6.82 -12.06 -2.12
CA GLY A 128 -6.11 -11.80 -0.87
C GLY A 128 -6.35 -10.39 -0.32
N THR A 129 -6.40 -9.36 -1.17
CA THR A 129 -6.66 -7.98 -0.71
C THR A 129 -8.09 -7.84 -0.20
N ALA A 130 -9.07 -8.33 -0.98
CA ALA A 130 -10.48 -8.37 -0.58
C ALA A 130 -10.69 -9.17 0.71
N ALA A 131 -10.04 -10.34 0.84
CA ALA A 131 -10.14 -11.17 2.03
C ALA A 131 -9.57 -10.50 3.29
N ILE A 132 -8.47 -9.75 3.17
CA ILE A 132 -7.91 -8.96 4.27
C ILE A 132 -8.88 -7.84 4.65
N ALA A 133 -9.43 -7.10 3.67
CA ALA A 133 -10.38 -6.03 3.90
C ALA A 133 -11.66 -6.54 4.59
N HIS A 134 -12.24 -7.62 4.07
CA HIS A 134 -13.43 -8.26 4.62
C HIS A 134 -13.23 -8.72 6.07
N ARG A 135 -12.11 -9.40 6.37
CA ARG A 135 -11.84 -9.94 7.72
C ARG A 135 -11.44 -8.90 8.75
N SER A 136 -10.83 -7.78 8.32
CA SER A 136 -10.30 -6.77 9.23
C SER A 136 -11.26 -5.61 9.49
N HIS A 137 -12.29 -5.46 8.66
CA HIS A 137 -13.17 -4.30 8.64
C HIS A 137 -12.40 -2.97 8.56
N ALA A 138 -11.19 -3.00 7.99
CA ALA A 138 -10.32 -1.85 7.92
C ALA A 138 -10.80 -0.89 6.82
N THR A 139 -10.67 0.41 7.08
CA THR A 139 -10.93 1.45 6.09
C THR A 139 -9.99 1.25 4.91
N THR A 140 -10.54 0.98 3.73
CA THR A 140 -9.76 0.60 2.55
C THR A 140 -9.69 1.77 1.58
N ILE A 141 -8.48 2.24 1.26
CA ILE A 141 -8.25 3.49 0.53
C ILE A 141 -7.37 3.24 -0.70
N PRO A 142 -7.85 3.57 -1.91
CA PRO A 142 -7.09 3.45 -3.13
C PRO A 142 -6.08 4.60 -3.23
N VAL A 143 -4.88 4.28 -3.70
CA VAL A 143 -3.85 5.27 -4.01
C VAL A 143 -3.31 5.02 -5.41
N ALA A 144 -3.18 6.07 -6.20
CA ALA A 144 -2.50 6.03 -7.49
C ALA A 144 -1.23 6.87 -7.44
N ILE A 145 -0.15 6.35 -8.02
CA ILE A 145 1.09 7.09 -8.25
C ILE A 145 1.30 7.17 -9.76
N SER A 146 1.53 8.38 -10.26
CA SER A 146 1.78 8.64 -11.68
C SER A 146 3.04 9.48 -11.84
N GLY A 147 3.89 9.10 -12.79
CA GLY A 147 5.15 9.76 -13.09
C GLY A 147 6.23 8.77 -13.53
N GLY A 148 7.24 9.29 -14.23
CA GLY A 148 8.30 8.46 -14.80
C GLY A 148 9.42 8.05 -13.83
N TYR A 149 9.33 8.43 -12.55
CA TYR A 149 10.40 8.25 -11.55
C TYR A 149 11.77 8.77 -12.01
N ARG A 150 11.78 9.83 -12.83
CA ARG A 150 13.01 10.47 -13.32
C ARG A 150 13.42 11.60 -12.36
N PRO A 151 14.73 11.79 -12.11
CA PRO A 151 15.21 12.92 -11.32
C PRO A 151 14.69 14.25 -11.87
N PHE A 152 14.28 15.13 -10.96
CA PHE A 152 13.73 16.46 -11.22
C PHE A 152 12.44 16.46 -12.05
N GLN A 153 11.73 15.33 -12.14
CA GLN A 153 10.42 15.26 -12.75
C GLN A 153 9.32 15.02 -11.71
N PRO A 154 8.19 15.74 -11.78
CA PRO A 154 7.14 15.63 -10.80
C PRO A 154 6.44 14.27 -10.85
N ILE A 155 6.23 13.68 -9.67
CA ILE A 155 5.29 12.57 -9.46
C ILE A 155 3.99 13.10 -8.86
N ARG A 156 2.88 12.49 -9.23
CA ARG A 156 1.56 12.76 -8.63
C ARG A 156 1.15 11.57 -7.77
N VAL A 157 0.76 11.83 -6.53
CA VAL A 157 0.19 10.85 -5.61
C VAL A 157 -1.25 11.25 -5.33
N ILE A 158 -2.20 10.45 -5.80
CA ILE A 158 -3.62 10.69 -5.63
C ILE A 158 -4.17 9.69 -4.63
N ILE A 159 -4.71 10.18 -3.53
CA ILE A 159 -5.37 9.36 -2.50
C ILE A 159 -6.88 9.47 -2.73
N GLY A 160 -7.50 8.36 -3.13
CA GLY A 160 -8.94 8.31 -3.37
C GLY A 160 -9.76 8.31 -2.08
N LYS A 161 -11.08 8.24 -2.24
CA LYS A 161 -12.01 8.16 -1.10
C LYS A 161 -11.95 6.76 -0.46
N PRO A 162 -12.20 6.63 0.85
CA PRO A 162 -12.41 5.33 1.47
C PRO A 162 -13.54 4.56 0.79
N LEU A 163 -13.33 3.27 0.54
CA LEU A 163 -14.38 2.39 0.06
C LEU A 163 -15.29 2.01 1.22
N ASP A 164 -16.59 1.95 0.91
CA ASP A 164 -17.58 1.41 1.81
C ASP A 164 -17.80 -0.08 1.52
N PHE A 165 -17.40 -0.92 2.48
CA PHE A 165 -17.62 -2.36 2.47
C PHE A 165 -18.60 -2.81 3.54
N THR A 166 -19.31 -1.89 4.18
CA THR A 166 -20.20 -2.17 5.31
C THR A 166 -21.26 -3.21 4.96
N SER A 167 -21.77 -3.18 3.72
CA SER A 167 -22.76 -4.14 3.22
C SER A 167 -22.25 -5.58 3.16
N TYR A 168 -20.94 -5.79 2.99
CA TYR A 168 -20.35 -7.12 2.88
C TYR A 168 -20.03 -7.73 4.26
N TYR A 169 -20.10 -6.93 5.33
CA TYR A 169 -19.70 -7.38 6.66
C TYR A 169 -20.80 -8.25 7.28
N GLY A 170 -20.43 -9.47 7.70
CA GLY A 170 -21.35 -10.46 8.28
C GLY A 170 -21.87 -11.48 7.26
N GLU A 171 -21.62 -11.26 5.97
CA GLU A 171 -21.86 -12.28 4.96
C GLU A 171 -20.85 -13.44 5.09
N LYS A 172 -21.29 -14.64 4.70
CA LYS A 172 -20.41 -15.80 4.68
C LYS A 172 -19.32 -15.56 3.64
N ASN A 173 -18.06 -15.72 4.03
CA ASN A 173 -16.92 -15.63 3.13
C ASN A 173 -17.06 -16.63 1.98
N SER A 174 -17.48 -16.15 0.81
CA SER A 174 -17.67 -16.91 -0.44
C SER A 174 -16.74 -16.35 -1.52
N SER A 175 -16.43 -17.15 -2.54
CA SER A 175 -15.61 -16.68 -3.67
C SER A 175 -16.28 -15.50 -4.38
N GLU A 176 -17.60 -15.56 -4.58
CA GLU A 176 -18.41 -14.51 -5.21
C GLU A 176 -18.36 -13.18 -4.45
N LEU A 177 -18.43 -13.22 -3.11
CA LEU A 177 -18.28 -12.03 -2.28
C LEU A 177 -16.90 -11.39 -2.46
N LEU A 178 -15.85 -12.21 -2.45
CA LEU A 178 -14.47 -11.73 -2.61
C LEU A 178 -14.22 -11.18 -4.02
N GLU A 179 -14.85 -11.75 -5.04
CA GLU A 179 -14.83 -11.26 -6.42
C GLU A 179 -15.49 -9.89 -6.51
N ASN A 180 -16.73 -9.75 -6.03
CA ASN A 180 -17.46 -8.47 -5.98
C ASN A 180 -16.68 -7.37 -5.23
N MET A 181 -16.04 -7.71 -4.11
CA MET A 181 -15.20 -6.76 -3.38
C MET A 181 -13.93 -6.42 -4.17
N SER A 182 -13.33 -7.39 -4.86
CA SER A 182 -12.14 -7.18 -5.70
C SER A 182 -12.44 -6.25 -6.87
N ASP A 183 -13.60 -6.41 -7.51
CA ASP A 183 -14.06 -5.53 -8.60
C ASP A 183 -14.22 -4.09 -8.13
N LYS A 184 -14.85 -3.88 -6.97
CA LYS A 184 -14.93 -2.54 -6.36
C LYS A 184 -13.56 -1.95 -6.06
N LEU A 185 -12.60 -2.76 -5.62
CA LEU A 185 -11.23 -2.29 -5.38
C LEU A 185 -10.58 -1.82 -6.70
N VAL A 186 -10.72 -2.61 -7.77
CA VAL A 186 -10.19 -2.30 -9.10
C VAL A 186 -10.82 -1.02 -9.63
N GLU A 187 -12.15 -0.93 -9.60
CA GLU A 187 -12.91 0.24 -10.08
C GLU A 187 -12.44 1.53 -9.38
N ALA A 188 -12.33 1.51 -8.05
CA ALA A 188 -11.95 2.68 -7.29
C ALA A 188 -10.50 3.13 -7.54
N VAL A 189 -9.59 2.21 -7.90
CA VAL A 189 -8.23 2.58 -8.36
C VAL A 189 -8.27 3.13 -9.77
N SER A 190 -9.00 2.51 -10.71
CA SER A 190 -9.16 2.99 -12.08
C SER A 190 -9.64 4.43 -12.15
N GLN A 191 -10.59 4.82 -11.30
CA GLN A 191 -11.15 6.17 -11.23
C GLN A 191 -10.13 7.24 -10.80
N ILE A 192 -9.03 6.86 -10.14
CA ILE A 192 -8.02 7.79 -9.63
C ILE A 192 -6.68 7.69 -10.35
N ILE A 193 -6.51 6.73 -11.28
CA ILE A 193 -5.33 6.67 -12.14
C ILE A 193 -5.37 7.89 -13.07
N PRO A 194 -4.36 8.76 -13.04
CA PRO A 194 -4.26 9.84 -14.01
C PRO A 194 -4.04 9.24 -15.40
N GLY A 195 -4.84 9.67 -16.37
CA GLY A 195 -4.54 9.47 -17.80
C GLY A 195 -3.21 10.09 -18.21
#